data_AF-N9FDM7-F1
#
_entry.id   AF-N9FDM7-F1
#
_cell.length_a   1.000
_cell.length_b   1.000
_cell.length_c   1.000
_cell.angle_alpha   90.00
_cell.angle_beta   90.00
_cell.angle_gamma   90.00
#
_symmetry.space_group_name_H-M   'P 1'
#
loop_
_entity.id
_entity.type
_entity.pdbx_description
1 polymer ?
#
loop_
_entity_poly.entity_id
_entity_poly.type
_entity_poly.pdbx_seq_one_letter_code
_entity_poly.pdbx_strand_id
1 'polypeptide(L)'
;MSLHNWLIFKPFDEEEEVLHFDLNRNPIYLFLTIVTWVLALCMISVMIYDIENFAALVFIGLYLATRSVQVLIEWHSGFKNMAKNHLYFIGVMTIGFLLLRSTW
;
A
#
# COMPACT_ATOMS: atom_id res chain seq x y z
N MET A 1 -0.25 -23.00 2.46
CA MET A 1 -0.42 -21.74 1.70
C MET A 1 -1.32 -22.04 0.51
N SER A 2 -2.51 -21.44 0.46
CA SER A 2 -3.47 -21.69 -0.63
C SER A 2 -3.05 -20.95 -1.91
N LEU A 3 -3.34 -21.53 -3.08
CA LEU A 3 -3.09 -20.94 -4.41
C LEU A 3 -3.77 -19.57 -4.57
N HIS A 4 -4.85 -19.33 -3.81
CA HIS A 4 -5.57 -18.07 -3.78
C HIS A 4 -4.73 -16.92 -3.16
N ASN A 5 -3.90 -17.22 -2.15
CA ASN A 5 -3.03 -16.22 -1.50
C ASN A 5 -1.84 -15.80 -2.37
N TRP A 6 -1.55 -16.57 -3.43
CA TRP A 6 -0.58 -16.19 -4.46
C TRP A 6 -1.18 -15.24 -5.49
N LEU A 7 -2.45 -15.46 -5.88
CA LEU A 7 -3.19 -14.60 -6.81
C LEU A 7 -3.53 -13.24 -6.20
N ILE A 8 -3.82 -13.22 -4.89
CA ILE A 8 -4.00 -12.02 -4.09
C ILE A 8 -2.73 -11.88 -3.27
N PHE A 9 -1.64 -11.30 -3.80
CA PHE A 9 -0.31 -11.11 -3.16
C PHE A 9 -0.34 -10.84 -1.64
N LYS A 10 -0.58 -11.87 -0.83
CA LYS A 10 -0.74 -11.82 0.64
C LYS A 10 -0.02 -13.04 1.22
N PRO A 11 1.30 -12.95 1.41
CA PRO A 11 2.10 -14.06 1.92
C PRO A 11 1.78 -14.45 3.38
N PHE A 12 1.13 -13.58 4.15
CA PHE A 12 0.76 -13.84 5.54
C PHE A 12 -0.77 -13.94 5.68
N ASP A 13 -1.23 -14.84 6.53
CA ASP A 13 -2.66 -15.02 6.81
C ASP A 13 -3.15 -13.92 7.78
N GLU A 14 -4.20 -13.21 7.37
CA GLU A 14 -4.79 -12.08 8.07
C GLU A 14 -6.20 -12.40 8.60
N GLU A 15 -6.74 -13.62 8.41
CA GLU A 15 -8.15 -13.92 8.65
C GLU A 15 -8.62 -13.58 10.08
N GLU A 16 -7.82 -13.91 11.10
CA GLU A 16 -8.11 -13.56 12.50
C GLU A 16 -8.00 -12.05 12.78
N GLU A 17 -7.04 -11.37 12.12
CA GLU A 17 -6.81 -9.94 12.32
C GLU A 17 -7.93 -9.09 11.69
N VAL A 18 -8.38 -9.46 10.49
CA VAL A 18 -9.46 -8.78 9.75
C VAL A 18 -10.79 -8.87 10.50
N LEU A 19 -11.07 -10.00 11.16
CA LEU A 19 -12.29 -10.20 11.96
C LEU A 19 -12.38 -9.24 13.15
N HIS A 20 -11.24 -8.79 13.67
CA HIS A 20 -11.14 -7.88 14.81
C HIS A 20 -10.79 -6.44 14.42
N PHE A 21 -10.59 -6.17 13.13
CA PHE A 21 -10.19 -4.87 12.63
C PHE A 21 -11.39 -3.95 12.41
N ASP A 22 -11.70 -3.11 13.41
CA ASP A 22 -12.69 -2.04 13.26
C ASP A 22 -12.04 -0.76 12.74
N LEU A 23 -12.19 -0.51 11.44
CA LEU A 23 -11.70 0.70 10.76
C LEU A 23 -12.22 1.99 11.39
N ASN A 24 -13.43 1.97 11.96
CA ASN A 24 -14.08 3.16 12.51
C ASN A 24 -13.52 3.55 13.88
N ARG A 25 -12.80 2.65 14.54
CA ARG A 25 -12.22 2.88 15.87
C ARG A 25 -10.95 3.74 15.82
N ASN A 26 -10.25 3.78 14.67
CA ASN A 26 -9.03 4.57 14.50
C ASN A 26 -9.20 5.62 13.38
N PRO A 27 -9.60 6.86 13.70
CA PRO A 27 -9.90 7.89 12.72
C PRO A 27 -8.67 8.31 11.90
N ILE A 28 -7.46 8.20 12.47
CA ILE A 28 -6.21 8.49 11.76
C ILE A 28 -5.95 7.42 10.70
N TYR A 29 -6.13 6.15 11.06
CA TYR A 29 -6.00 5.04 10.11
C TYR A 29 -7.02 5.14 8.97
N LEU A 30 -8.28 5.47 9.30
CA LEU A 30 -9.34 5.71 8.31
C LEU A 30 -8.98 6.86 7.37
N PHE A 31 -8.54 8.00 7.92
CA PHE A 31 -8.08 9.15 7.15
C PHE A 31 -6.94 8.77 6.20
N LEU A 32 -5.90 8.10 6.70
CA LEU A 32 -4.79 7.63 5.86
C LEU A 32 -5.25 6.64 4.79
N THR A 33 -6.27 5.83 5.07
CA THR A 33 -6.84 4.90 4.09
C THR A 33 -7.51 5.65 2.95
N ILE A 34 -8.29 6.68 3.27
CA ILE A 34 -8.91 7.56 2.27
C ILE A 34 -7.84 8.28 1.44
N VAL A 35 -6.83 8.88 2.09
CA VAL A 35 -5.72 9.56 1.40
C VAL A 35 -4.99 8.60 0.47
N THR A 36 -4.70 7.39 0.92
CA THR A 36 -4.03 6.36 0.11
C THR A 36 -4.84 5.99 -1.12
N TRP A 37 -6.17 5.86 -0.99
CA TRP A 37 -7.08 5.62 -2.11
C TRP A 37 -7.09 6.78 -3.11
N VAL A 38 -7.15 8.02 -2.64
CA VAL A 38 -7.08 9.21 -3.50
C VAL A 38 -5.75 9.25 -4.25
N LEU A 39 -4.63 9.00 -3.58
CA LEU A 39 -3.31 8.95 -4.21
C LEU A 39 -3.20 7.82 -5.26
N ALA A 40 -3.80 6.66 -4.99
CA ALA A 40 -3.84 5.57 -5.96
C ALA A 40 -4.64 5.93 -7.22
N LEU A 41 -5.79 6.60 -7.07
CA LEU A 41 -6.58 7.09 -8.20
C LEU A 41 -5.83 8.16 -9.00
N CYS A 42 -5.15 9.10 -8.32
CA CYS A 42 -4.29 10.09 -8.96
C CYS A 42 -3.16 9.42 -9.74
N MET A 43 -2.51 8.41 -9.16
CA MET A 43 -1.46 7.62 -9.83
C MET A 43 -1.99 6.96 -11.11
N ILE A 44 -3.12 6.25 -11.04
CA ILE A 44 -3.74 5.60 -12.20
C ILE A 44 -4.06 6.63 -13.29
N SER A 45 -4.66 7.75 -12.90
CA SER A 45 -5.01 8.83 -13.83
C SER A 45 -3.79 9.41 -14.55
N VAL A 46 -2.70 9.68 -13.81
CA VAL A 46 -1.46 10.20 -14.40
C VAL A 46 -0.78 9.15 -15.27
N MET A 47 -0.75 7.88 -14.86
CA MET A 47 -0.16 6.81 -15.68
C MET A 47 -0.91 6.58 -17.01
N ILE A 48 -2.22 6.82 -17.05
CA ILE A 48 -3.02 6.74 -18.30
C ILE A 48 -2.68 7.89 -19.25
N TYR A 49 -2.47 9.10 -18.71
CA TYR A 49 -2.23 10.29 -19.51
C TYR A 49 -0.77 10.41 -19.97
N ASP A 50 0.18 10.20 -19.06
CA ASP A 50 1.62 10.28 -19.34
C ASP A 50 2.44 9.69 -18.18
N ILE A 51 2.95 8.47 -18.37
CA ILE A 51 3.75 7.75 -17.38
C ILE A 51 5.14 8.37 -17.15
N GLU A 52 5.63 9.18 -18.08
CA GLU A 52 6.96 9.80 -18.04
C GLU A 52 6.96 11.12 -17.25
N ASN A 53 5.78 11.60 -16.86
CA ASN A 53 5.65 12.87 -16.17
C ASN A 53 6.21 12.79 -14.74
N PHE A 54 7.03 13.77 -14.34
CA PHE A 54 7.54 13.94 -12.97
C PHE A 54 6.43 13.84 -11.91
N ALA A 55 5.22 14.28 -12.24
CA ALA A 55 4.05 14.15 -11.38
C ALA A 55 3.72 12.68 -11.00
N ALA A 56 3.87 11.73 -11.93
CA ALA A 56 3.62 10.31 -11.68
C ALA A 56 4.54 9.77 -10.59
N LEU A 57 5.83 10.12 -10.68
CA LEU A 57 6.85 9.72 -9.70
C LEU A 57 6.54 10.30 -8.30
N VAL A 58 6.06 11.55 -8.25
CA VAL A 58 5.65 12.20 -6.98
C VAL A 58 4.45 11.48 -6.36
N PHE A 59 3.42 11.13 -7.15
CA PHE A 59 2.26 10.41 -6.64
C PHE A 59 2.62 9.01 -6.13
N ILE A 60 3.50 8.28 -6.84
CA ILE A 60 4.02 6.98 -6.37
C ILE A 60 4.77 7.15 -5.04
N GLY A 61 5.65 8.16 -4.94
CA GLY A 61 6.38 8.44 -3.69
C GLY A 61 5.46 8.77 -2.52
N LEU A 62 4.45 9.63 -2.72
CA LEU A 62 3.46 10.00 -1.70
C LEU A 62 2.60 8.80 -1.29
N TYR A 63 2.22 7.95 -2.25
CA TYR A 63 1.49 6.72 -1.98
C TYR A 63 2.30 5.78 -1.08
N LEU A 64 3.58 5.53 -1.43
CA LEU A 64 4.47 4.67 -0.66
C LEU A 64 4.72 5.23 0.75
N ALA A 65 4.91 6.54 0.89
CA ALA A 65 5.09 7.20 2.18
C ALA A 65 3.84 7.04 3.07
N THR A 66 2.66 7.29 2.51
CA THR A 66 1.38 7.17 3.24
C THR A 66 1.15 5.73 3.69
N ARG A 67 1.40 4.75 2.80
CA ARG A 67 1.28 3.32 3.13
C ARG A 67 2.26 2.88 4.19
N SER A 68 3.48 3.43 4.20
CA SER A 68 4.49 3.14 5.24
C SER A 68 4.04 3.60 6.64
N VAL A 69 3.36 4.75 6.72
CA VAL A 69 2.76 5.21 7.99
C VAL A 69 1.63 4.28 8.45
N GLN A 70 0.80 3.78 7.53
CA GLN A 70 -0.26 2.84 7.87
C GLN A 70 0.27 1.50 8.38
N VAL A 71 1.31 0.96 7.75
CA VAL A 71 2.03 -0.22 8.24
C VAL A 71 2.50 -0.02 9.68
N LEU A 72 3.06 1.15 9.98
CA LEU A 72 3.54 1.46 11.32
C LEU A 72 2.38 1.43 12.35
N ILE A 73 1.23 2.00 11.98
CA ILE A 73 0.02 1.99 12.82
C ILE A 73 -0.47 0.55 13.02
N GLU A 74 -0.56 -0.25 11.96
CA GLU A 74 -0.98 -1.66 12.01
C GLU A 74 -0.06 -2.47 12.92
N TRP A 75 1.26 -2.28 12.77
CA TRP A 75 2.27 -2.94 13.59
C TRP A 75 2.13 -2.60 15.07
N HIS A 76 1.94 -1.32 15.40
CA HIS A 76 1.75 -0.88 16.79
C HIS A 76 0.38 -1.26 17.36
N SER A 77 -0.63 -1.45 16.51
CA SER A 77 -1.97 -1.86 16.91
C SER A 77 -2.11 -3.38 17.10
N GLY A 78 -1.06 -4.15 16.82
CA GLY A 78 -1.03 -5.60 17.00
C GLY A 78 -1.41 -6.41 15.76
N PHE A 79 -1.76 -5.75 14.64
CA PHE A 79 -2.09 -6.37 13.36
C PHE A 79 -0.81 -6.67 12.56
N LYS A 80 -0.01 -7.61 13.09
CA LYS A 80 1.35 -7.87 12.60
C LYS A 80 1.36 -8.56 11.24
N ASN A 81 0.40 -9.44 10.96
CA ASN A 81 0.35 -10.12 9.67
C ASN A 81 -0.14 -9.16 8.56
N MET A 82 -1.11 -8.30 8.88
CA MET A 82 -1.55 -7.22 8.00
C MET A 82 -0.40 -6.25 7.66
N ALA A 83 0.34 -5.81 8.69
CA ALA A 83 1.51 -4.96 8.50
C ALA A 83 2.60 -5.62 7.65
N LYS A 84 2.86 -6.93 7.83
CA LYS A 84 3.84 -7.68 7.02
C LYS A 84 3.41 -7.79 5.56
N ASN A 85 2.14 -8.03 5.28
CA ASN A 85 1.63 -8.09 3.91
C ASN A 85 1.75 -6.74 3.22
N HIS A 86 1.39 -5.66 3.91
CA HIS A 86 1.57 -4.31 3.38
C HIS A 86 3.04 -3.94 3.20
N LEU A 87 3.95 -4.35 4.11
CA LEU A 87 5.39 -4.19 3.92
C LEU A 87 5.90 -4.92 2.68
N TYR A 88 5.45 -6.15 2.48
CA TYR A 88 5.82 -6.93 1.31
C TYR A 88 5.37 -6.23 0.01
N PHE A 89 4.13 -5.74 0.00
CA PHE A 89 3.58 -4.98 -1.12
C PHE A 89 4.36 -3.68 -1.39
N ILE A 90 4.67 -2.89 -0.34
CA ILE A 90 5.49 -1.68 -0.45
C ILE A 90 6.88 -2.02 -1.01
N GLY A 91 7.50 -3.11 -0.55
CA GLY A 91 8.79 -3.57 -1.05
C GLY A 91 8.76 -3.86 -2.55
N VAL A 92 7.76 -4.63 -3.02
CA VAL A 92 7.58 -4.93 -4.45
C VAL A 92 7.35 -3.65 -5.26
N MET A 93 6.48 -2.76 -4.78
CA MET A 93 6.20 -1.49 -5.47
C MET A 93 7.40 -0.56 -5.49
N THR A 94 8.22 -0.55 -4.45
CA THR A 94 9.46 0.24 -4.38
C THR A 94 10.49 -0.27 -5.38
N ILE A 95 10.63 -1.60 -5.51
CA ILE A 95 11.50 -2.20 -6.53
C ILE A 95 10.99 -1.85 -7.93
N GLY A 96 9.68 -1.99 -8.18
CA GLY A 96 9.06 -1.59 -9.45
C GLY A 96 9.30 -0.11 -9.77
N PHE A 97 9.15 0.78 -8.79
CA PHE A 97 9.43 2.20 -8.92
C PHE A 97 10.90 2.49 -9.24
N LEU A 98 11.84 1.85 -8.54
CA LEU A 98 13.27 2.03 -8.80
C LEU A 98 13.66 1.54 -10.20
N LEU A 99 13.08 0.42 -10.65
CA LEU A 99 13.29 -0.08 -12.01
C LEU A 99 12.77 0.90 -13.05
N LEU A 100 11.52 1.36 -12.91
CA LEU A 100 10.97 2.39 -13.77
C LEU A 100 11.87 3.62 -13.78
N ARG A 101 12.28 4.13 -12.62
CA ARG A 101 13.16 5.30 -12.51
C ARG A 101 14.51 5.11 -13.19
N SER A 102 15.07 3.88 -13.21
CA SER A 102 16.39 3.58 -13.76
C SER A 102 16.41 3.36 -15.27
N THR A 103 15.26 3.00 -15.85
CA THR A 103 15.10 2.85 -17.31
C THR A 103 14.91 4.19 -18.04
N TRP A 104 14.87 5.30 -17.30
CA TRP A 104 14.70 6.69 -17.77
C TRP A 104 15.78 7.60 -17.17
#